data_AF-A0A8T5LD58-F1
#
_entry.id   AF-A0A8T5LD58-F1
#
_cell.length_a   1.000
_cell.length_b   1.000
_cell.length_c   1.000
_cell.angle_alpha   90.00
_cell.angle_beta   90.00
_cell.angle_gamma   90.00
#
_symmetry.space_group_name_H-M   'P 1'
#
loop_
_entity.id
_entity.type
_entity.pdbx_description
1 polymer ?
#
loop_
_entity_poly.entity_id
_entity_poly.type
_entity_poly.pdbx_seq_one_letter_code
_entity_poly.pdbx_strand_id
1 'polypeptide(L)'
;MKLRNILLIGGAGLALATAIPKETEQSDSPQLRNLEPAHTSEERLSFQQRAKITPKNVNHLDTLILAQAIYGEARGELDNDTYIGGVVSTIVNRAKTGLGIRRTLLEKTIHPDKVVYHYSCFDPSDPNYRVISSLHPPRNPNQENIWNRCYLTAKQVLEGRLEVDTSLANATHFFVGHDPRKNTTKNQASRRGIPGWAYEMTKDGKFILDENKERVPKTPLLVVDLKENRKAFFYSLNN
;
A
#
# COMPACT_ATOMS: atom_id res chain seq x y z
N MET A 1 -59.64 -37.40 -9.55
CA MET A 1 -60.13 -37.06 -10.90
C MET A 1 -61.06 -35.86 -10.81
N LYS A 2 -60.54 -34.65 -11.04
CA LYS A 2 -61.29 -33.40 -11.35
C LYS A 2 -60.25 -32.34 -11.75
N LEU A 3 -60.11 -32.17 -13.06
CA LEU A 3 -59.35 -31.11 -13.71
C LEU A 3 -60.02 -29.76 -13.47
N ARG A 4 -59.24 -28.72 -13.19
CA ARG A 4 -59.66 -27.34 -13.49
C ARG A 4 -58.51 -26.58 -14.15
N ASN A 5 -58.86 -26.13 -15.35
CA ASN A 5 -58.10 -25.31 -16.28
C ASN A 5 -57.73 -23.97 -15.64
N ILE A 6 -56.48 -23.54 -15.85
CA ILE A 6 -56.11 -22.13 -15.73
C ILE A 6 -55.61 -21.65 -17.10
N LEU A 7 -56.26 -20.58 -17.51
CA LEU A 7 -56.22 -19.86 -18.77
C LEU A 7 -54.89 -19.09 -18.90
N LEU A 8 -54.16 -19.32 -20.00
CA LEU A 8 -53.03 -18.49 -20.43
C LEU A 8 -53.56 -17.41 -21.36
N ILE A 9 -53.51 -16.14 -20.93
CA ILE A 9 -53.77 -14.98 -21.80
C ILE A 9 -52.42 -14.38 -22.18
N GLY A 10 -52.14 -14.40 -23.48
CA GLY A 10 -51.00 -13.74 -24.09
C GLY A 10 -51.16 -12.22 -24.12
N GLY A 11 -50.05 -11.52 -23.95
CA GLY A 11 -49.92 -10.10 -24.23
C GLY A 11 -48.69 -9.88 -25.10
N ALA A 12 -48.92 -9.75 -26.41
CA ALA A 12 -47.91 -9.32 -27.37
C ALA A 12 -47.71 -7.80 -27.23
N GLY A 13 -46.59 -7.41 -26.64
CA GLY A 13 -46.16 -6.01 -26.56
C GLY A 13 -45.52 -5.57 -27.88
N LEU A 14 -46.28 -4.79 -28.65
CA LEU A 14 -45.87 -4.09 -29.86
C LEU A 14 -44.89 -2.96 -29.47
N ALA A 15 -43.61 -3.08 -29.82
CA ALA A 15 -42.63 -2.00 -29.63
C ALA A 15 -42.72 -1.01 -30.80
N LEU A 16 -43.27 0.18 -30.55
CA LEU A 16 -43.19 1.32 -31.45
C LEU A 16 -41.75 1.85 -31.46
N ALA A 17 -41.06 1.74 -32.59
CA ALA A 17 -39.82 2.46 -32.85
C ALA A 17 -40.16 3.92 -33.20
N THR A 18 -39.98 4.83 -32.25
CA THR A 18 -39.99 6.27 -32.50
C THR A 18 -38.61 6.71 -32.97
N ALA A 19 -38.57 7.22 -34.20
CA ALA A 19 -37.38 7.84 -34.78
C ALA A 19 -37.03 9.11 -34.00
N ILE A 20 -35.83 9.15 -33.43
CA ILE A 20 -35.26 10.34 -32.79
C ILE A 20 -34.66 11.24 -33.88
N PRO A 21 -35.07 12.52 -33.99
CA PRO A 21 -34.45 13.47 -34.90
C PRO A 21 -33.01 13.76 -34.48
N LYS A 22 -32.14 13.79 -35.47
CA LYS A 22 -30.70 14.02 -35.35
C LYS A 22 -30.46 15.53 -35.19
N GLU A 23 -30.47 16.03 -33.97
CA GLU A 23 -30.04 17.41 -33.69
C GLU A 23 -28.51 17.48 -33.74
N THR A 24 -28.04 18.44 -34.53
CA THR A 24 -26.63 18.66 -34.83
C THR A 24 -26.17 19.75 -33.86
N GLU A 25 -25.73 19.37 -32.66
CA GLU A 25 -25.09 20.30 -31.73
C GLU A 25 -23.66 20.56 -32.20
N GLN A 26 -23.41 21.80 -32.64
CA GLN A 26 -22.09 22.39 -32.69
C GLN A 26 -21.54 22.46 -31.26
N SER A 27 -20.70 21.49 -30.91
CA SER A 27 -19.89 21.55 -29.71
C SER A 27 -18.68 22.45 -29.97
N ASP A 28 -18.76 23.68 -29.44
CA ASP A 28 -17.59 24.51 -29.21
C ASP A 28 -16.66 23.76 -28.25
N SER A 29 -15.58 23.21 -28.81
CA SER A 29 -14.54 22.53 -28.07
C SER A 29 -13.90 23.52 -27.09
N PRO A 30 -13.97 23.29 -25.77
CA PRO A 30 -13.13 24.04 -24.85
C PRO A 30 -11.69 23.66 -25.18
N GLN A 31 -10.90 24.64 -25.61
CA GLN A 31 -9.46 24.45 -25.82
C GLN A 31 -8.87 23.87 -24.53
N LEU A 32 -8.40 22.63 -24.61
CA LEU A 32 -7.55 21.99 -23.62
C LEU A 32 -6.36 22.90 -23.39
N ARG A 33 -6.43 23.73 -22.35
CA ARG A 33 -5.23 24.28 -21.74
C ARG A 33 -4.46 23.07 -21.24
N ASN A 34 -3.38 22.74 -21.94
CA ASN A 34 -2.31 21.90 -21.45
C ASN A 34 -1.77 22.57 -20.18
N LEU A 35 -2.37 22.22 -19.04
CA LEU A 35 -1.70 22.33 -17.76
C LEU A 35 -0.73 21.16 -17.74
N GLU A 36 0.43 21.35 -18.36
CA GLU A 36 1.60 20.57 -17.97
C GLU A 36 1.81 20.83 -16.48
N PRO A 37 1.74 19.81 -15.61
CA PRO A 37 2.26 19.99 -14.28
C PRO A 37 3.76 20.20 -14.43
N ALA A 38 4.22 21.40 -14.06
CA ALA A 38 5.63 21.71 -13.84
C ALA A 38 6.14 20.88 -12.66
N HIS A 39 6.35 19.58 -12.87
CA HIS A 39 7.25 18.78 -12.05
C HIS A 39 8.57 18.71 -12.81
N THR A 40 9.43 19.67 -12.48
CA THR A 40 10.85 19.70 -12.83
C THR A 40 11.44 18.31 -12.66
N SER A 41 12.00 17.80 -13.75
CA SER A 41 12.61 16.47 -13.94
C SER A 41 13.88 16.22 -13.10
N GLU A 42 14.11 16.97 -12.02
CA GLU A 42 15.40 17.03 -11.30
C GLU A 42 15.51 16.18 -10.02
N GLU A 43 14.45 15.49 -9.54
CA GLU A 43 14.53 14.73 -8.28
C GLU A 43 14.26 13.22 -8.39
N ARG A 44 14.51 12.62 -9.55
CA ARG A 44 14.57 11.15 -9.66
C ARG A 44 16.02 10.67 -9.58
N LEU A 45 16.54 10.58 -8.35
CA LEU A 45 17.81 9.89 -8.11
C LEU A 45 17.58 8.38 -8.21
N SER A 46 18.40 7.70 -9.01
CA SER A 46 18.36 6.24 -9.05
C SER A 46 18.73 5.68 -7.68
N PHE A 47 17.99 4.67 -7.22
CA PHE A 47 18.16 4.07 -5.89
C PHE A 47 19.60 3.59 -5.64
N GLN A 48 20.34 3.25 -6.71
CA GLN A 48 21.75 2.86 -6.63
C GLN A 48 22.65 3.96 -6.04
N GLN A 49 22.36 5.24 -6.29
CA GLN A 49 23.21 6.34 -5.88
C GLN A 49 23.11 6.67 -4.38
N ARG A 50 22.02 6.26 -3.70
CA ARG A 50 21.86 6.49 -2.25
C ARG A 50 21.68 5.24 -1.40
N ALA A 51 21.15 4.15 -1.94
CA ALA A 51 20.90 2.96 -1.13
C ALA A 51 22.17 2.13 -0.90
N LYS A 52 23.09 1.99 -1.88
CA LYS A 52 24.21 1.03 -1.83
C LYS A 52 23.80 -0.36 -1.31
N ILE A 53 22.58 -0.82 -1.59
CA ILE A 53 22.17 -2.19 -1.29
C ILE A 53 21.83 -2.88 -2.59
N THR A 54 22.84 -3.54 -3.14
CA THR A 54 22.57 -4.81 -3.78
C THR A 54 22.82 -5.83 -2.69
N PRO A 55 21.80 -6.52 -2.14
CA PRO A 55 22.06 -7.62 -1.22
C PRO A 55 23.03 -8.58 -1.93
N LYS A 56 24.17 -8.89 -1.33
CA LYS A 56 25.08 -9.89 -1.90
C LYS A 56 24.37 -11.25 -1.79
N ASN A 57 24.31 -12.01 -2.89
CA ASN A 57 23.71 -13.35 -2.97
C ASN A 57 22.17 -13.41 -2.90
N VAL A 58 21.46 -12.51 -3.60
CA VAL A 58 20.01 -12.65 -3.82
C VAL A 58 19.72 -13.96 -4.56
N ASN A 59 18.94 -14.84 -3.94
CA ASN A 59 18.41 -16.03 -4.62
C ASN A 59 16.92 -15.85 -4.97
N HIS A 60 16.41 -16.73 -5.82
CA HIS A 60 15.00 -16.70 -6.27
C HIS A 60 13.99 -16.67 -5.11
N LEU A 61 14.29 -17.36 -4.00
CA LEU A 61 13.41 -17.38 -2.83
C LEU A 61 13.33 -16.02 -2.13
N ASP A 62 14.40 -15.21 -2.14
CA ASP A 62 14.34 -13.85 -1.60
C ASP A 62 13.41 -12.94 -2.43
N THR A 63 13.41 -13.12 -3.75
CA THR A 63 12.46 -12.44 -4.65
C THR A 63 11.03 -12.84 -4.34
N LEU A 64 10.75 -14.13 -4.12
CA LEU A 64 9.40 -14.60 -3.79
C LEU A 64 8.92 -14.06 -2.44
N ILE A 65 9.76 -14.07 -1.42
CA ILE A 65 9.41 -13.56 -0.08
C ILE A 65 9.16 -12.05 -0.13
N LEU A 66 10.01 -11.30 -0.85
CA LEU A 66 9.80 -9.86 -1.02
C LEU A 66 8.54 -9.56 -1.84
N ALA A 67 8.27 -10.31 -2.91
CA ALA A 67 7.05 -10.19 -3.69
C ALA A 67 5.81 -10.44 -2.83
N GLN A 68 5.85 -11.45 -1.95
CA GLN A 68 4.78 -11.75 -1.01
C GLN A 68 4.53 -10.60 -0.03
N ALA A 69 5.61 -9.99 0.50
CA ALA A 69 5.50 -8.83 1.38
C ALA A 69 4.89 -7.62 0.64
N ILE A 70 5.36 -7.31 -0.57
CA ILE A 70 4.81 -6.23 -1.40
C ILE A 70 3.32 -6.51 -1.70
N TYR A 71 2.95 -7.75 -2.02
CA TYR A 71 1.56 -8.12 -2.26
C TYR A 71 0.69 -7.90 -1.00
N GLY A 72 1.18 -8.33 0.17
CA GLY A 72 0.48 -8.14 1.44
C GLY A 72 0.19 -6.67 1.73
N GLU A 73 1.17 -5.80 1.49
CA GLU A 73 1.11 -4.39 1.86
C GLU A 73 0.50 -3.47 0.78
N ALA A 74 0.58 -3.86 -0.51
CA ALA A 74 0.31 -2.95 -1.63
C ALA A 74 -0.57 -3.52 -2.77
N ARG A 75 -1.14 -4.72 -2.66
CA ARG A 75 -2.00 -5.32 -3.71
C ARG A 75 -3.17 -4.43 -4.20
N GLY A 76 -3.69 -3.54 -3.34
CA GLY A 76 -4.78 -2.63 -3.70
C GLY A 76 -4.33 -1.33 -4.38
N GLU A 77 -3.05 -1.01 -4.30
CA GLU A 77 -2.45 0.28 -4.66
C GLU A 77 -1.33 0.09 -5.70
N LEU A 78 -1.42 -0.96 -6.53
CA LEU A 78 -0.36 -1.31 -7.47
C LEU A 78 -0.12 -0.26 -8.57
N ASP A 79 -1.08 0.62 -8.81
CA ASP A 79 -0.99 1.78 -9.71
C ASP A 79 -0.37 3.02 -9.06
N ASN A 80 -0.09 2.98 -7.75
CA ASN A 80 0.52 4.07 -7.00
C ASN A 80 2.01 3.79 -6.76
N ASP A 81 2.84 4.18 -7.74
CA ASP A 81 4.28 3.92 -7.69
C ASP A 81 4.96 4.58 -6.47
N THR A 82 4.47 5.74 -6.01
CA THR A 82 4.99 6.41 -4.81
C THR A 82 4.73 5.58 -3.55
N TYR A 83 3.52 5.03 -3.38
CA TYR A 83 3.21 4.17 -2.24
C TYR A 83 4.02 2.87 -2.28
N ILE A 84 4.10 2.20 -3.43
CA ILE A 84 4.90 0.98 -3.60
C ILE A 84 6.37 1.25 -3.30
N GLY A 85 6.91 2.35 -3.84
CA GLY A 85 8.27 2.80 -3.58
C GLY A 85 8.52 3.05 -2.09
N GLY A 86 7.54 3.60 -1.38
CA GLY A 86 7.59 3.79 0.06
C GLY A 86 7.61 2.47 0.82
N VAL A 87 6.69 1.56 0.53
CA VAL A 87 6.62 0.22 1.14
C VAL A 87 7.96 -0.51 0.97
N VAL A 88 8.47 -0.56 -0.26
CA VAL A 88 9.76 -1.18 -0.57
C VAL A 88 10.90 -0.51 0.18
N SER A 89 10.95 0.82 0.19
CA SER A 89 12.00 1.57 0.89
C SER A 89 12.04 1.21 2.38
N THR A 90 10.87 1.07 3.03
CA THR A 90 10.82 0.65 4.43
C THR A 90 11.35 -0.76 4.65
N ILE A 91 10.96 -1.74 3.82
CA ILE A 91 11.46 -3.12 3.90
C ILE A 91 12.98 -3.15 3.76
N VAL A 92 13.48 -2.47 2.73
CA VAL A 92 14.87 -2.50 2.34
C VAL A 92 15.76 -1.77 3.34
N ASN A 93 15.34 -0.61 3.84
CA ASN A 93 16.08 0.12 4.88
C ASN A 93 16.09 -0.62 6.23
N ARG A 94 15.01 -1.32 6.59
CA ARG A 94 15.02 -2.20 7.78
C ARG A 94 16.00 -3.37 7.59
N ALA A 95 16.14 -3.89 6.37
CA ALA A 95 17.08 -4.94 6.04
C ALA A 95 18.56 -4.50 6.05
N LYS A 96 18.86 -3.20 5.91
CA LYS A 96 20.24 -2.64 6.01
C LYS A 96 20.89 -2.88 7.36
N THR A 97 20.13 -3.19 8.41
CA THR A 97 20.63 -3.41 9.77
C THR A 97 21.49 -4.69 9.93
N GLY A 98 21.94 -5.30 8.82
CA GLY A 98 22.81 -6.48 8.80
C GLY A 98 22.07 -7.82 8.85
N LEU A 99 20.75 -7.80 8.98
CA LEU A 99 19.92 -9.01 9.10
C LEU A 99 19.60 -9.67 7.75
N GLY A 100 19.60 -8.87 6.66
CA GLY A 100 19.20 -9.32 5.33
C GLY A 100 17.67 -9.40 5.16
N ILE A 101 17.20 -9.30 3.91
CA ILE A 101 15.77 -9.16 3.58
C ILE A 101 14.92 -10.30 4.14
N ARG A 102 15.36 -11.55 3.95
CA ARG A 102 14.62 -12.72 4.43
C ARG A 102 14.41 -12.68 5.94
N ARG A 103 15.47 -12.38 6.70
CA ARG A 103 15.36 -12.29 8.15
C ARG A 103 14.44 -11.13 8.52
N THR A 104 14.63 -9.94 7.97
CA THR A 104 13.75 -8.79 8.27
C THR A 104 12.27 -9.05 8.02
N LEU A 105 11.94 -9.79 6.94
CA LEU A 105 10.56 -10.10 6.57
C LEU A 105 9.95 -11.24 7.41
N LEU A 106 10.73 -12.29 7.70
CA LEU A 106 10.28 -13.46 8.46
C LEU A 106 10.49 -13.32 9.97
N GLU A 107 11.21 -12.30 10.41
CA GLU A 107 11.48 -12.04 11.81
C GLU A 107 10.19 -11.70 12.54
N LYS A 108 10.08 -12.27 13.72
CA LYS A 108 8.95 -12.11 14.62
C LYS A 108 9.50 -11.69 15.98
N THR A 109 8.86 -10.71 16.58
CA THR A 109 9.15 -10.33 17.96
C THR A 109 8.39 -11.28 18.87
N ILE A 110 9.11 -12.00 19.73
CA ILE A 110 8.51 -12.89 20.73
C ILE A 110 8.34 -12.08 22.02
N HIS A 111 7.10 -11.75 22.35
CA HIS A 111 6.71 -11.26 23.68
C HIS A 111 6.28 -12.45 24.55
N PRO A 112 6.31 -12.31 25.89
CA PRO A 112 5.85 -13.36 26.80
C PRO A 112 4.47 -13.93 26.44
N ASP A 113 3.58 -13.05 25.95
CA ASP A 113 2.17 -13.40 25.71
C ASP A 113 1.81 -13.55 24.22
N LYS A 114 2.71 -13.16 23.30
CA LYS A 114 2.39 -13.18 21.86
C LYS A 114 3.62 -13.14 20.95
N VAL A 115 3.44 -13.69 19.77
CA VAL A 115 4.36 -13.54 18.64
C VAL A 115 3.83 -12.42 17.75
N VAL A 116 4.68 -11.44 17.44
CA VAL A 116 4.32 -10.30 16.57
C VAL A 116 5.16 -10.36 15.31
N TYR A 117 4.50 -10.55 14.16
CA TYR A 117 5.14 -10.48 12.85
C TYR A 117 5.26 -9.04 12.40
N HIS A 118 6.36 -8.71 11.70
CA HIS A 118 6.53 -7.36 11.13
C HIS A 118 5.63 -7.10 9.92
N TYR A 119 5.24 -8.14 9.20
CA TYR A 119 4.36 -8.08 8.03
C TYR A 119 3.29 -9.16 8.19
N SER A 120 2.01 -8.76 8.11
CA SER A 120 0.90 -9.63 8.48
C SER A 120 0.71 -10.79 7.49
N CYS A 121 1.22 -10.66 6.26
CA CYS A 121 1.23 -11.73 5.26
C CYS A 121 2.05 -12.97 5.65
N PHE A 122 2.88 -12.89 6.70
CA PHE A 122 3.62 -14.02 7.26
C PHE A 122 3.06 -14.52 8.59
N ASP A 123 2.02 -13.86 9.12
CA ASP A 123 1.34 -14.30 10.35
C ASP A 123 0.29 -15.36 10.03
N PRO A 124 0.45 -16.63 10.45
CA PRO A 124 -0.53 -17.68 10.18
C PRO A 124 -1.92 -17.42 10.76
N SER A 125 -2.05 -16.50 11.71
CA SER A 125 -3.33 -16.09 12.29
C SER A 125 -4.03 -14.97 11.50
N ASP A 126 -3.33 -14.29 10.58
CA ASP A 126 -3.95 -13.28 9.71
C ASP A 126 -4.95 -13.98 8.75
N PRO A 127 -6.21 -13.51 8.66
CA PRO A 127 -7.21 -14.09 7.76
C PRO A 127 -6.76 -14.17 6.29
N ASN A 128 -5.88 -13.26 5.87
CA ASN A 128 -5.33 -13.21 4.52
C ASN A 128 -4.11 -14.12 4.32
N TYR A 129 -3.51 -14.66 5.39
CA TYR A 129 -2.29 -15.47 5.29
C TYR A 129 -2.45 -16.62 4.30
N ARG A 130 -3.53 -17.40 4.41
CA ARG A 130 -3.79 -18.53 3.51
C ARG A 130 -3.95 -18.10 2.06
N VAL A 131 -4.58 -16.95 1.82
CA VAL A 131 -4.74 -16.41 0.47
C VAL A 131 -3.39 -16.03 -0.09
N ILE A 132 -2.58 -15.29 0.67
CA ILE A 132 -1.30 -14.74 0.21
C ILE A 132 -0.23 -15.83 0.07
N SER A 133 -0.11 -16.73 1.05
CA SER A 133 0.89 -17.81 1.04
C SER A 133 0.65 -18.87 -0.05
N SER A 134 -0.57 -18.94 -0.59
CA SER A 134 -0.93 -19.86 -1.70
C SER A 134 -1.06 -19.17 -3.05
N LEU A 135 -0.58 -17.93 -3.19
CA LEU A 135 -0.58 -17.18 -4.46
C LEU A 135 0.33 -17.78 -5.52
N HIS A 136 1.18 -18.73 -5.17
CA HIS A 136 2.05 -19.41 -6.14
C HIS A 136 1.66 -20.90 -6.23
N PRO A 137 0.97 -21.33 -7.29
CA PRO A 137 0.54 -20.56 -8.47
C PRO A 137 -0.71 -19.68 -8.22
N PRO A 138 -0.89 -18.58 -8.98
CA PRO A 138 -2.09 -17.73 -8.87
C PRO A 138 -3.35 -18.49 -9.23
N ARG A 139 -4.49 -18.18 -8.57
CA ARG A 139 -5.75 -18.92 -8.79
C ARG A 139 -6.61 -18.35 -9.91
N ASN A 140 -6.35 -17.12 -10.34
CA ASN A 140 -7.07 -16.45 -11.42
C ASN A 140 -6.19 -15.37 -12.10
N PRO A 141 -6.57 -14.90 -13.30
CA PRO A 141 -5.76 -13.94 -14.08
C PRO A 141 -5.52 -12.60 -13.37
N ASN A 142 -6.48 -12.10 -12.59
CA ASN A 142 -6.30 -10.85 -11.84
C ASN A 142 -5.25 -11.01 -10.75
N GLN A 143 -5.29 -12.11 -10.00
CA GLN A 143 -4.26 -12.43 -9.00
C GLN A 143 -2.89 -12.63 -9.65
N GLU A 144 -2.85 -13.27 -10.82
CA GLU A 144 -1.62 -13.45 -11.60
C GLU A 144 -1.00 -12.11 -12.00
N ASN A 145 -1.80 -11.16 -12.53
CA ASN A 145 -1.31 -9.84 -12.91
C ASN A 145 -0.77 -9.05 -11.71
N ILE A 146 -1.49 -9.05 -10.58
CA ILE A 146 -1.08 -8.37 -9.35
C ILE A 146 0.21 -9.00 -8.82
N TRP A 147 0.26 -10.33 -8.75
CA TRP A 147 1.45 -11.07 -8.31
C TRP A 147 2.65 -10.80 -9.21
N ASN A 148 2.49 -10.85 -10.53
CA ASN A 148 3.56 -10.59 -11.49
C ASN A 148 4.13 -9.19 -11.32
N ARG A 149 3.29 -8.18 -11.07
CA ARG A 149 3.77 -6.83 -10.77
C ARG A 149 4.57 -6.79 -9.47
N CYS A 150 4.08 -7.40 -8.38
CA CYS A 150 4.82 -7.52 -7.13
C CYS A 150 6.17 -8.24 -7.31
N TYR A 151 6.20 -9.33 -8.09
CA TYR A 151 7.40 -10.09 -8.37
C TYR A 151 8.42 -9.30 -9.20
N LEU A 152 7.96 -8.59 -10.24
CA LEU A 152 8.83 -7.72 -11.05
C LEU A 152 9.39 -6.57 -10.22
N THR A 153 8.58 -5.94 -9.37
CA THR A 153 9.05 -4.91 -8.44
C THR A 153 10.10 -5.49 -7.48
N ALA A 154 9.83 -6.64 -6.84
CA ALA A 154 10.80 -7.30 -5.96
C ALA A 154 12.11 -7.60 -6.67
N LYS A 155 12.05 -8.10 -7.91
CA LYS A 155 13.24 -8.36 -8.74
C LYS A 155 14.02 -7.07 -9.02
N GLN A 156 13.34 -6.01 -9.46
CA GLN A 156 13.98 -4.71 -9.69
C GLN A 156 14.64 -4.17 -8.43
N VAL A 157 14.01 -4.30 -7.26
CA VAL A 157 14.60 -3.87 -5.97
C VAL A 157 15.89 -4.61 -5.67
N LEU A 158 15.85 -5.94 -5.76
CA LEU A 158 16.98 -6.79 -5.43
C LEU A 158 18.15 -6.64 -6.40
N GLU A 159 17.86 -6.34 -7.66
CA GLU A 159 18.85 -5.97 -8.68
C GLU A 159 19.29 -4.50 -8.61
N GLY A 160 18.72 -3.72 -7.68
CA GLY A 160 19.00 -2.29 -7.52
C GLY A 160 18.54 -1.44 -8.70
N ARG A 161 17.54 -1.87 -9.47
CA ARG A 161 16.98 -1.17 -10.65
C ARG A 161 15.70 -0.38 -10.35
N LEU A 162 15.08 -0.56 -9.19
CA LEU A 162 13.89 0.22 -8.82
C LEU A 162 14.30 1.64 -8.45
N GLU A 163 13.65 2.65 -9.03
CA GLU A 163 13.79 4.05 -8.61
C GLU A 163 12.64 4.43 -7.68
N VAL A 164 12.93 5.23 -6.65
CA VAL A 164 11.95 5.69 -5.66
C VAL A 164 12.14 7.18 -5.42
N ASP A 165 11.09 7.83 -4.93
CA ASP A 165 11.14 9.22 -4.49
C ASP A 165 12.24 9.43 -3.43
N THR A 166 13.01 10.52 -3.57
CA THR A 166 14.13 10.82 -2.68
C THR A 166 13.70 11.05 -1.23
N SER A 167 12.48 11.54 -1.01
CA SER A 167 11.87 11.71 0.32
C SER A 167 11.65 10.36 1.03
N LEU A 168 11.49 9.28 0.28
CA LEU A 168 11.27 7.92 0.78
C LEU A 168 12.57 7.13 0.95
N ALA A 169 13.70 7.66 0.47
CA ALA A 169 14.98 6.95 0.47
C ALA A 169 15.42 6.47 1.86
N ASN A 170 15.00 7.16 2.94
CA ASN A 170 15.31 6.84 4.33
C ASN A 170 14.09 6.37 5.14
N ALA A 171 12.96 6.08 4.48
CA ALA A 171 11.78 5.57 5.15
C ALA A 171 12.10 4.20 5.78
N THR A 172 11.75 4.02 7.05
CA THR A 172 11.93 2.77 7.80
C THR A 172 10.60 2.23 8.33
N HIS A 173 9.59 3.07 8.46
CA HIS A 173 8.29 2.72 8.99
C HIS A 173 7.20 3.40 8.16
N PHE A 174 6.05 2.75 8.07
CA PHE A 174 4.85 3.36 7.56
C PHE A 174 3.63 2.79 8.27
N PHE A 175 2.52 3.52 8.21
CA PHE A 175 1.22 2.97 8.53
C PHE A 175 0.15 3.59 7.63
N VAL A 176 -0.91 2.84 7.38
CA VAL A 176 -2.07 3.28 6.60
C VAL A 176 -3.23 3.52 7.56
N GLY A 177 -3.84 4.71 7.51
CA GLY A 177 -4.99 4.99 8.37
C GLY A 177 -5.21 6.47 8.62
N HIS A 178 -5.45 6.81 9.89
CA HIS A 178 -5.83 8.14 10.30
C HIS A 178 -4.63 9.05 10.60
N ASP A 179 -4.80 10.35 10.33
CA ASP A 179 -3.77 11.36 10.57
C ASP A 179 -3.43 11.48 12.07
N PRO A 180 -2.17 11.21 12.49
CA PRO A 180 -1.77 11.29 13.88
C PRO A 180 -1.87 12.71 14.44
N ARG A 181 -1.79 13.73 13.57
CA ARG A 181 -1.91 15.14 13.95
C ARG A 181 -3.33 15.52 14.37
N LYS A 182 -4.32 14.68 14.07
CA LYS A 182 -5.74 14.88 14.44
C LYS A 182 -6.21 13.95 15.56
N ASN A 183 -5.34 13.09 16.08
CA ASN A 183 -5.70 11.99 16.99
C ASN A 183 -4.70 11.89 18.14
N THR A 184 -4.36 13.03 18.73
CA THR A 184 -3.23 13.25 19.64
C THR A 184 -3.46 12.70 21.06
N THR A 185 -4.71 12.47 21.49
CA THR A 185 -4.96 11.83 22.79
C THR A 185 -4.68 10.32 22.74
N LYS A 186 -4.29 9.71 23.88
CA LYS A 186 -4.08 8.25 24.00
C LYS A 186 -5.29 7.44 23.51
N ASN A 187 -6.50 7.88 23.86
CA ASN A 187 -7.74 7.19 23.52
C ASN A 187 -8.06 7.27 22.03
N GLN A 188 -7.88 8.44 21.39
CA GLN A 188 -8.08 8.60 19.95
C GLN A 188 -7.07 7.75 19.18
N ALA A 189 -5.77 7.89 19.48
CA ALA A 189 -4.71 7.13 18.82
C ALA A 189 -4.96 5.62 18.91
N SER A 190 -5.30 5.12 20.11
CA SER A 190 -5.60 3.69 20.32
C SER A 190 -6.81 3.22 19.51
N ARG A 191 -7.94 3.96 19.57
CA ARG A 191 -9.16 3.62 18.80
C ARG A 191 -8.95 3.65 17.29
N ARG A 192 -8.01 4.47 16.81
CA ARG A 192 -7.67 4.59 15.40
C ARG A 192 -6.53 3.68 14.96
N GLY A 193 -5.98 2.86 15.86
CA GLY A 193 -4.86 1.96 15.55
C GLY A 193 -3.57 2.69 15.18
N ILE A 194 -3.38 3.93 15.64
CA ILE A 194 -2.19 4.72 15.30
C ILE A 194 -1.02 4.23 16.16
N PRO A 195 0.11 3.84 15.55
CA PRO A 195 1.24 3.31 16.28
C PRO A 195 1.86 4.37 17.20
N GLY A 196 2.34 3.95 18.37
CA GLY A 196 2.97 4.86 19.34
C GLY A 196 4.19 5.58 18.78
N TRP A 197 4.96 4.92 17.91
CA TRP A 197 6.15 5.52 17.30
C TRP A 197 5.85 6.68 16.33
N ALA A 198 4.59 6.91 15.96
CA ALA A 198 4.17 8.08 15.17
C ALA A 198 4.10 9.37 16.02
N TYR A 199 4.38 9.28 17.32
CA TYR A 199 4.44 10.40 18.26
C TYR A 199 5.84 10.56 18.83
N GLU A 200 6.16 11.77 19.29
CA GLU A 200 7.41 12.10 19.93
C GLU A 200 7.52 11.41 21.30
N MET A 201 8.71 10.89 21.59
CA MET A 201 8.99 10.16 22.82
C MET A 201 10.32 10.61 23.42
N THR A 202 10.40 10.68 24.74
CA THR A 202 11.65 10.89 25.47
C THR A 202 12.56 9.67 25.33
N LYS A 203 13.84 9.83 25.69
CA LYS A 203 14.81 8.71 25.71
C LYS A 203 14.37 7.55 26.62
N ASP A 204 13.61 7.85 27.67
CA ASP A 204 13.06 6.85 28.60
C ASP A 204 11.77 6.18 28.09
N GLY A 205 11.38 6.45 26.83
CA GLY A 205 10.20 5.85 26.22
C GLY A 205 8.86 6.44 26.68
N LYS A 206 8.85 7.64 27.26
CA LYS A 206 7.60 8.35 27.62
C LYS A 206 7.16 9.25 26.47
N PHE A 207 5.85 9.34 26.22
CA PHE A 207 5.34 10.28 25.23
C PHE A 207 5.61 11.72 25.65
N ILE A 208 6.06 12.54 24.72
CA ILE A 208 6.12 13.99 24.90
C ILE A 208 4.70 14.53 24.73
N LEU A 209 4.28 15.34 25.71
CA LEU A 209 2.95 15.95 25.73
C LEU A 209 3.08 17.47 25.58
N ASP A 210 2.10 18.08 24.90
CA ASP A 210 1.97 19.53 24.84
C ASP A 210 1.31 20.12 26.11
N GLU A 211 1.05 21.43 26.09
CA GLU A 211 0.38 22.15 27.19
C GLU A 211 -1.04 21.62 27.51
N ASN A 212 -1.69 20.99 26.54
CA ASN A 212 -3.03 20.40 26.65
C ASN A 212 -2.98 18.92 27.07
N LYS A 213 -1.79 18.39 27.39
CA LYS A 213 -1.54 16.97 27.70
C LYS A 213 -1.83 16.02 26.52
N GLU A 214 -1.78 16.53 25.30
CA GLU A 214 -1.92 15.75 24.08
C GLU A 214 -0.56 15.28 23.56
N ARG A 215 -0.49 14.13 22.88
CA ARG A 215 0.77 13.61 22.34
C ARG A 215 1.21 14.45 21.15
N VAL A 216 2.48 14.84 21.14
CA VAL A 216 3.06 15.57 20.02
C VAL A 216 3.33 14.60 18.85
N PRO A 217 2.70 14.77 17.68
CA PRO A 217 2.91 13.89 16.53
C PRO A 217 4.27 14.14 15.87
N LYS A 218 4.92 13.08 15.38
CA LYS A 218 6.09 13.22 14.51
C LYS A 218 5.67 13.71 13.13
N THR A 219 6.55 14.50 12.51
CA THR A 219 6.37 14.87 11.10
C THR A 219 6.73 13.69 10.20
N PRO A 220 5.80 13.19 9.35
CA PRO A 220 6.11 12.15 8.38
C PRO A 220 7.07 12.68 7.31
N LEU A 221 7.91 11.80 6.76
CA LEU A 221 8.75 12.10 5.58
C LEU A 221 7.89 12.44 4.37
N LEU A 222 6.83 11.65 4.18
CA LEU A 222 5.89 11.79 3.07
C LEU A 222 4.51 11.26 3.52
N VAL A 223 3.47 11.93 3.05
CA VAL A 223 2.09 11.44 3.15
C VAL A 223 1.60 11.15 1.75
N VAL A 224 1.13 9.93 1.52
CA VAL A 224 0.64 9.47 0.21
C VAL A 224 -0.85 9.21 0.31
N ASP A 225 -1.62 9.86 -0.57
CA ASP A 225 -3.04 9.57 -0.73
C ASP A 225 -3.22 8.23 -1.44
N LEU A 226 -4.13 7.42 -0.90
CA LEU A 226 -4.46 6.08 -1.38
C LEU A 226 -5.93 6.04 -1.84
N LYS A 227 -6.33 4.92 -2.44
CA LYS A 227 -7.74 4.70 -2.77
C LYS A 227 -8.63 4.76 -1.54
N GLU A 228 -9.91 5.07 -1.77
CA GLU A 228 -10.95 5.13 -0.73
C GLU A 228 -10.67 6.18 0.35
N ASN A 229 -10.02 7.30 -0.02
CA ASN A 229 -9.65 8.40 0.88
C ASN A 229 -8.76 7.97 2.07
N ARG A 230 -8.03 6.86 1.91
CA ARG A 230 -7.03 6.42 2.89
C ARG A 230 -5.73 7.20 2.67
N LYS A 231 -4.88 7.25 3.71
CA LYS A 231 -3.56 7.88 3.64
C LYS A 231 -2.52 6.94 4.21
N ALA A 232 -1.36 6.90 3.56
CA ALA A 232 -0.14 6.28 4.09
C ALA A 232 0.79 7.36 4.62
N PHE A 233 1.34 7.13 5.81
CA PHE A 233 2.28 8.06 6.46
C PHE A 233 3.62 7.34 6.60
N PHE A 234 4.66 7.86 5.93
CA PHE A 234 6.01 7.30 5.94
C PHE A 234 6.91 8.04 6.93
N TYR A 235 7.75 7.32 7.66
CA TYR A 235 8.61 7.85 8.73
C TYR A 235 10.02 7.28 8.66
N SER A 236 10.98 8.05 9.19
CA SER A 236 12.30 7.54 9.58
C SER A 236 12.41 7.55 11.11
N LEU A 237 12.66 6.39 11.72
CA LEU A 237 12.85 6.28 13.18
C LEU A 237 14.32 6.14 13.58
N ASN A 238 15.23 6.05 12.60
CA ASN A 238 16.67 5.92 12.83
C ASN A 238 17.35 7.26 12.53
N ASN A 239 17.24 8.22 13.46
CA ASN A 239 18.10 9.40 13.54
C ASN A 239 18.75 9.43 14.93
#